data_AF-A0A3C1YIV2-F1
#
_entry.id   AF-A0A3C1YIV2-F1
#
_cell.length_a   1.000
_cell.length_b   1.000
_cell.length_c   1.000
_cell.angle_alpha   90.00
_cell.angle_beta   90.00
_cell.angle_gamma   90.00
#
_symmetry.space_group_name_H-M   'P 1'
#
loop_
_entity.id
_entity.type
_entity.pdbx_description
1 polymer ?
#
loop_
_entity_poly.entity_id
_entity_poly.type
_entity_poly.pdbx_seq_one_letter_code
_entity_poly.pdbx_strand_id
1 'polypeptide(L)'
;EIAMLKMVYDTPSAAQAKLMADHGHTSFDVSKYMSMYKERMRATVEKAMKAGVHYGNIVTVPAYCVGDVAHHIAQSMFNMAKDDVTMAIMEATTGVMESTLKRGLEKGYKNAYEVLSVATGSTAASVAYILEKDGFTVPMVVDLLTKRYTNYVQQYPGRGAAAELHNCDFMDMIHRGAKIINIAALGGGGKVRGVEVDLSPVDNNEVLANPQRYTYPACAITVRFSSLMRLADFPCLLTSEPVTATLMTNVIALQPDSPGAPARVCKDCAICLFVKRHDKCEWEKAI
;
A
#
# COMPACT_ATOMS: atom_id res chain seq x y z
N GLU A 1 -3.74 20.68 -18.92
CA GLU A 1 -4.28 19.66 -18.01
C GLU A 1 -5.67 19.15 -18.42
N ILE A 2 -6.71 19.99 -18.43
CA ILE A 2 -8.10 19.57 -18.77
C ILE A 2 -8.20 18.81 -20.11
N ALA A 3 -7.51 19.27 -21.16
CA ALA A 3 -7.51 18.58 -22.45
C ALA A 3 -6.92 17.16 -22.38
N MET A 4 -5.86 16.98 -21.58
CA MET A 4 -5.26 15.66 -21.36
C MET A 4 -6.21 14.76 -20.55
N LEU A 5 -6.83 15.31 -19.49
CA LEU A 5 -7.83 14.58 -18.72
C LEU A 5 -8.99 14.09 -19.60
N LYS A 6 -9.51 14.96 -20.48
CA LYS A 6 -10.52 14.56 -21.47
C LYS A 6 -10.03 13.45 -22.39
N MET A 7 -8.78 13.53 -22.87
CA MET A 7 -8.18 12.51 -23.72
C MET A 7 -8.03 11.16 -23.00
N VAL A 8 -7.69 11.15 -21.71
CA VAL A 8 -7.61 9.92 -20.90
C VAL A 8 -8.95 9.19 -20.86
N TYR A 9 -10.08 9.91 -20.79
CA TYR A 9 -11.40 9.28 -20.81
C TYR A 9 -11.87 8.86 -22.21
N ASP A 10 -11.59 9.68 -23.23
CA ASP A 10 -12.08 9.45 -24.59
C ASP A 10 -11.21 8.43 -25.36
N THR A 11 -9.89 8.60 -25.30
CA THR A 11 -8.91 7.79 -26.04
C THR A 11 -7.75 7.34 -25.13
N PRO A 12 -8.01 6.54 -24.09
CA PRO A 12 -7.03 6.21 -23.02
C PRO A 12 -5.69 5.68 -23.53
N SER A 13 -5.70 4.78 -24.54
CA SER A 13 -4.46 4.23 -25.09
C SER A 13 -3.62 5.28 -25.83
N ALA A 14 -4.27 6.21 -26.56
CA ALA A 14 -3.59 7.29 -27.25
C ALA A 14 -3.09 8.35 -26.24
N ALA A 15 -3.86 8.61 -25.18
CA ALA A 15 -3.45 9.48 -24.08
C ALA A 15 -2.19 8.93 -23.42
N GLN A 16 -2.14 7.64 -23.09
CA GLN A 16 -0.97 7.00 -22.50
C GLN A 16 0.26 7.09 -23.42
N ALA A 17 0.10 6.77 -24.71
CA ALA A 17 1.19 6.86 -25.68
C ALA A 17 1.74 8.29 -25.79
N LYS A 18 0.84 9.28 -25.85
CA LYS A 18 1.21 10.70 -25.89
C LYS A 18 1.94 11.12 -24.61
N LEU A 19 1.41 10.78 -23.44
CA LEU A 19 2.03 11.13 -22.15
C LEU A 19 3.45 10.60 -22.05
N MET A 20 3.67 9.33 -22.41
CA MET A 20 4.98 8.71 -22.37
C MET A 20 5.95 9.35 -23.37
N ALA A 21 5.48 9.65 -24.59
CA ALA A 21 6.28 10.32 -25.62
C ALA A 21 6.66 11.75 -25.21
N ASP A 22 5.73 12.52 -24.65
CA ASP A 22 5.97 13.89 -24.14
C ASP A 22 7.04 13.90 -23.03
N HIS A 23 7.19 12.80 -22.28
CA HIS A 23 8.22 12.62 -21.24
C HIS A 23 9.51 11.96 -21.77
N GLY A 24 9.64 11.79 -23.09
CA GLY A 24 10.84 11.23 -23.72
C GLY A 24 11.06 9.74 -23.45
N HIS A 25 10.00 8.97 -23.18
CA HIS A 25 10.11 7.53 -22.97
C HIS A 25 10.57 6.80 -24.25
N THR A 26 11.58 5.94 -24.14
CA THR A 26 12.18 5.22 -25.28
C THR A 26 12.40 3.73 -25.04
N SER A 27 12.04 3.20 -23.87
CA SER A 27 12.35 1.81 -23.51
C SER A 27 11.61 0.77 -24.36
N PHE A 28 10.42 1.09 -24.87
CA PHE A 28 9.65 0.28 -25.81
C PHE A 28 8.61 1.11 -26.59
N ASP A 29 8.00 0.50 -27.61
CA ASP A 29 6.88 1.10 -28.35
C ASP A 29 5.58 1.03 -27.54
N VAL A 30 5.22 2.15 -26.92
CA VAL A 30 4.03 2.29 -26.06
C VAL A 30 2.74 2.05 -26.84
N SER A 31 2.63 2.55 -28.07
CA SER A 31 1.42 2.41 -28.89
C SER A 31 1.18 0.95 -29.26
N LYS A 32 2.24 0.25 -29.68
CA LYS A 32 2.19 -1.18 -29.98
C LYS A 32 1.85 -1.99 -28.73
N TYR A 33 2.46 -1.69 -27.59
CA TYR A 33 2.17 -2.38 -26.33
C TYR A 33 0.70 -2.23 -25.92
N MET A 34 0.16 -1.00 -25.92
CA MET A 34 -1.23 -0.75 -25.56
C MET A 34 -2.21 -1.46 -26.49
N SER A 35 -1.93 -1.47 -27.81
CA SER A 35 -2.73 -2.20 -28.79
C SER A 35 -2.72 -3.71 -28.54
N MET A 36 -1.53 -4.29 -28.34
CA MET A 36 -1.37 -5.71 -28.01
C MET A 36 -2.10 -6.08 -26.71
N TYR A 37 -1.97 -5.27 -25.66
CA TYR A 37 -2.65 -5.49 -24.39
C TYR A 37 -4.16 -5.49 -24.56
N LYS A 38 -4.71 -4.48 -25.26
CA LYS A 38 -6.14 -4.37 -25.56
C LYS A 38 -6.68 -5.61 -26.26
N GLU A 39 -6.00 -6.07 -27.32
CA GLU A 39 -6.45 -7.25 -28.07
C GLU A 39 -6.33 -8.54 -27.25
N ARG A 40 -5.25 -8.71 -26.47
CA ARG A 40 -5.08 -9.89 -25.60
C ARG A 40 -6.12 -9.96 -24.49
N MET A 41 -6.53 -8.82 -23.95
CA MET A 41 -7.51 -8.75 -22.85
C MET A 41 -8.96 -8.80 -23.32
N ARG A 42 -9.24 -8.48 -24.59
CA ARG A 42 -10.59 -8.35 -25.16
C ARG A 42 -11.49 -9.55 -24.85
N ALA A 43 -11.04 -10.76 -25.17
CA ALA A 43 -11.84 -11.98 -24.95
C ALA A 43 -12.16 -12.21 -23.47
N THR A 44 -11.20 -11.95 -22.58
CA THR A 44 -11.38 -12.07 -21.12
C THR A 44 -12.40 -11.05 -20.60
N VAL A 45 -12.30 -9.80 -21.03
CA VAL A 45 -13.24 -8.73 -20.67
C VAL A 45 -14.64 -9.08 -21.16
N GLU A 46 -14.81 -9.41 -22.44
CA GLU A 46 -16.12 -9.78 -22.99
C GLU A 46 -16.73 -11.00 -22.28
N LYS A 47 -15.91 -11.99 -21.90
CA LYS A 47 -16.37 -13.14 -21.12
C LYS A 47 -16.86 -12.72 -19.73
N ALA A 48 -16.15 -11.83 -19.04
CA ALA A 48 -16.57 -11.30 -17.75
C ALA A 48 -17.89 -10.52 -17.84
N MET A 49 -18.03 -9.67 -18.88
CA MET A 49 -19.28 -8.95 -19.14
C MET A 49 -20.45 -9.90 -19.38
N LYS A 50 -20.26 -10.93 -20.23
CA LYS A 50 -21.27 -11.95 -20.51
C LYS A 50 -21.63 -12.79 -19.27
N ALA A 51 -20.69 -12.97 -18.36
CA ALA A 51 -20.90 -13.68 -17.09
C ALA A 51 -21.59 -12.81 -16.02
N GLY A 52 -21.94 -11.56 -16.32
CA GLY A 52 -22.63 -10.66 -15.39
C GLY A 52 -21.73 -10.02 -14.35
N VAL A 53 -20.40 -10.03 -14.54
CA VAL A 53 -19.48 -9.31 -13.66
C VAL A 53 -19.71 -7.82 -13.80
N HIS A 54 -19.91 -7.13 -12.68
CA HIS A 54 -20.13 -5.69 -12.64
C HIS A 54 -18.98 -4.93 -13.33
N TYR A 55 -19.28 -3.93 -14.17
CA TYR A 55 -18.25 -3.20 -14.93
C TYR A 55 -17.19 -2.55 -14.04
N GLY A 56 -17.59 -2.06 -12.87
CA GLY A 56 -16.65 -1.59 -11.85
C GLY A 56 -15.57 -2.64 -11.53
N ASN A 57 -15.96 -3.89 -11.28
CA ASN A 57 -15.03 -4.98 -10.99
C ASN A 57 -14.11 -5.31 -12.19
N ILE A 58 -14.63 -5.23 -13.41
CA ILE A 58 -13.85 -5.46 -14.64
C ILE A 58 -12.74 -4.40 -14.81
N VAL A 59 -12.99 -3.17 -14.38
CA VAL A 59 -12.00 -2.07 -14.43
C VAL A 59 -11.06 -2.12 -13.23
N THR A 60 -11.57 -2.46 -12.04
CA THR A 60 -10.82 -2.42 -10.78
C THR A 60 -9.86 -3.59 -10.62
N VAL A 61 -10.23 -4.82 -10.98
CA VAL A 61 -9.34 -5.99 -10.80
C VAL A 61 -8.02 -5.82 -11.57
N PRO A 62 -8.01 -5.40 -12.85
CA PRO A 62 -6.76 -5.07 -13.54
C PRO A 62 -5.97 -3.93 -12.88
N ALA A 63 -6.67 -2.96 -12.26
CA ALA A 63 -6.01 -1.89 -11.51
C ALA A 63 -5.43 -2.37 -10.18
N TYR A 64 -5.98 -3.42 -9.55
CA TYR A 64 -5.32 -4.09 -8.42
C TYR A 64 -4.16 -4.97 -8.88
N CYS A 65 -4.23 -5.50 -10.10
CA CYS A 65 -3.08 -6.06 -10.79
C CYS A 65 -2.11 -4.96 -11.25
N VAL A 66 -1.75 -3.99 -10.38
CA VAL A 66 -0.48 -3.24 -10.47
C VAL A 66 0.71 -4.21 -10.27
N GLY A 67 0.66 -5.40 -10.89
CA GLY A 67 1.80 -6.22 -11.25
C GLY A 67 2.50 -5.56 -12.43
N ASP A 68 2.91 -4.33 -12.22
CA ASP A 68 3.85 -3.66 -13.09
C ASP A 68 5.25 -4.16 -12.66
N VAL A 69 5.91 -4.79 -13.63
CA VAL A 69 7.32 -5.22 -13.57
C VAL A 69 8.26 -4.01 -13.31
N ALA A 70 7.77 -2.78 -13.41
CA ALA A 70 8.55 -1.54 -13.41
C ALA A 70 8.53 -0.70 -12.12
N HIS A 71 7.78 -1.04 -11.06
CA HIS A 71 7.81 -0.36 -9.76
C HIS A 71 7.98 -1.33 -8.58
N HIS A 72 7.38 -2.53 -8.58
CA HIS A 72 7.65 -3.55 -7.53
C HIS A 72 8.92 -4.36 -7.79
N ILE A 73 9.33 -4.56 -9.05
CA ILE A 73 10.56 -5.30 -9.42
C ILE A 73 11.49 -4.46 -10.33
N ALA A 74 11.40 -3.14 -10.15
CA ALA A 74 12.17 -2.15 -10.88
C ALA A 74 13.63 -2.06 -10.41
N GLN A 75 14.46 -1.38 -11.21
CA GLN A 75 15.78 -0.95 -10.78
C GLN A 75 15.74 -0.04 -9.53
N SER A 76 14.71 0.82 -9.40
CA SER A 76 14.53 1.66 -8.20
C SER A 76 14.26 0.81 -6.96
N MET A 77 13.43 -0.24 -7.08
CA MET A 77 13.22 -1.20 -6.00
C MET A 77 14.52 -1.90 -5.61
N PHE A 78 15.28 -2.42 -6.59
CA PHE A 78 16.59 -3.03 -6.30
C PHE A 78 17.53 -2.05 -5.58
N ASN A 79 17.59 -0.79 -6.04
CA ASN A 79 18.45 0.23 -5.43
C ASN A 79 18.05 0.58 -4.00
N MET A 80 16.77 0.44 -3.65
CA MET A 80 16.27 0.62 -2.29
C MET A 80 16.52 -0.63 -1.44
N ALA A 81 16.19 -1.81 -1.97
CA ALA A 81 16.28 -3.10 -1.27
C ALA A 81 17.70 -3.68 -1.18
N LYS A 82 18.71 -3.11 -1.87
CA LYS A 82 20.11 -3.50 -1.64
C LYS A 82 20.66 -3.03 -0.28
N ASP A 83 19.92 -2.20 0.43
CA ASP A 83 20.23 -1.78 1.79
C ASP A 83 19.76 -2.83 2.78
N ASP A 84 20.69 -3.35 3.59
CA ASP A 84 20.45 -4.47 4.50
C ASP A 84 19.26 -4.24 5.43
N VAL A 85 19.15 -3.06 6.04
CA VAL A 85 18.07 -2.74 7.00
C VAL A 85 16.74 -2.62 6.27
N THR A 86 16.73 -2.02 5.08
CA THR A 86 15.54 -1.89 4.25
C THR A 86 15.01 -3.25 3.82
N MET A 87 15.88 -4.14 3.33
CA MET A 87 15.50 -5.50 2.96
C MET A 87 15.01 -6.28 4.17
N ALA A 88 15.70 -6.18 5.30
CA ALA A 88 15.32 -6.86 6.53
C ALA A 88 13.94 -6.43 7.04
N ILE A 89 13.57 -5.15 6.91
CA ILE A 89 12.21 -4.68 7.22
C ILE A 89 11.18 -5.35 6.32
N MET A 90 11.44 -5.44 5.02
CA MET A 90 10.54 -6.06 4.04
C MET A 90 10.37 -7.56 4.32
N GLU A 91 11.47 -8.26 4.55
CA GLU A 91 11.48 -9.70 4.87
C GLU A 91 10.77 -9.99 6.20
N ALA A 92 11.10 -9.25 7.27
CA ALA A 92 10.48 -9.43 8.56
C ALA A 92 8.97 -9.15 8.50
N THR A 93 8.56 -8.05 7.84
CA THR A 93 7.15 -7.70 7.65
C THR A 93 6.39 -8.78 6.87
N THR A 94 7.01 -9.33 5.83
CA THR A 94 6.45 -10.47 5.08
C THR A 94 6.35 -11.72 5.95
N GLY A 95 7.37 -12.01 6.76
CA GLY A 95 7.36 -13.11 7.71
C GLY A 95 6.24 -12.99 8.74
N VAL A 96 6.02 -11.79 9.29
CA VAL A 96 4.90 -11.50 10.21
C VAL A 96 3.56 -11.80 9.55
N MET A 97 3.39 -11.39 8.29
CA MET A 97 2.17 -11.69 7.53
C MET A 97 1.98 -13.19 7.35
N GLU A 98 3.00 -13.89 6.89
CA GLU A 98 2.93 -15.33 6.64
C GLU A 98 2.60 -16.11 7.92
N SER A 99 3.33 -15.88 9.00
CA SER A 99 3.14 -16.62 10.24
C SER A 99 1.82 -16.27 10.93
N THR A 100 1.39 -15.00 10.88
CA THR A 100 0.06 -14.60 11.39
C THR A 100 -1.07 -15.22 10.55
N LEU A 101 -0.94 -15.27 9.22
CA LEU A 101 -1.92 -15.93 8.37
C LEU A 101 -2.03 -17.42 8.68
N LYS A 102 -0.90 -18.10 8.91
CA LYS A 102 -0.84 -19.51 9.33
C LYS A 102 -1.52 -19.72 10.70
N ARG A 103 -1.26 -18.85 11.69
CA ARG A 103 -1.98 -18.90 12.99
C ARG A 103 -3.49 -18.74 12.82
N GLY A 104 -3.93 -17.91 11.88
CA GLY A 104 -5.35 -17.75 11.60
C GLY A 104 -6.01 -19.00 11.02
N LEU A 105 -5.27 -19.89 10.36
CA LEU A 105 -5.81 -21.17 9.87
C LEU A 105 -6.28 -22.06 11.03
N GLU A 106 -5.55 -22.10 12.14
CA GLU A 106 -5.91 -22.88 13.33
C GLU A 106 -7.22 -22.39 13.98
N LYS A 107 -7.48 -21.08 13.91
CA LYS A 107 -8.72 -20.45 14.41
C LYS A 107 -9.89 -20.58 13.43
N GLY A 108 -9.60 -20.72 12.14
CA GLY A 108 -10.56 -20.69 11.05
C GLY A 108 -10.95 -19.28 10.65
N TYR A 109 -10.95 -19.02 9.34
CA TYR A 109 -11.45 -17.77 8.76
C TYR A 109 -12.92 -17.90 8.39
N LYS A 110 -13.73 -16.88 8.73
CA LYS A 110 -15.17 -16.88 8.43
C LYS A 110 -15.48 -16.51 6.99
N ASN A 111 -14.63 -15.70 6.36
CA ASN A 111 -14.77 -15.25 4.98
C ASN A 111 -13.44 -14.70 4.43
N ALA A 112 -13.41 -14.43 3.12
CA ALA A 112 -12.22 -13.92 2.44
C ALA A 112 -11.77 -12.53 2.94
N TYR A 113 -12.68 -11.69 3.44
CA TYR A 113 -12.32 -10.39 4.02
C TYR A 113 -11.56 -10.53 5.34
N GLU A 114 -11.78 -11.60 6.12
CA GLU A 114 -10.98 -11.85 7.32
C GLU A 114 -9.53 -12.20 6.94
N VAL A 115 -9.32 -13.00 5.89
CA VAL A 115 -7.98 -13.30 5.35
C VAL A 115 -7.27 -12.00 4.93
N LEU A 116 -7.97 -11.15 4.15
CA LEU A 116 -7.45 -9.84 3.75
C LEU A 116 -7.17 -8.93 4.94
N SER A 117 -8.08 -8.89 5.91
CA SER A 117 -7.94 -8.08 7.12
C SER A 117 -6.70 -8.52 7.92
N VAL A 118 -6.50 -9.82 8.09
CA VAL A 118 -5.34 -10.38 8.80
C VAL A 118 -4.06 -10.07 8.05
N ALA A 119 -3.97 -10.37 6.75
CA ALA A 119 -2.77 -10.11 5.95
C ALA A 119 -2.31 -8.64 6.05
N THR A 120 -3.22 -7.70 5.76
CA THR A 120 -2.91 -6.26 5.77
C THR A 120 -2.75 -5.70 7.18
N GLY A 121 -3.44 -6.28 8.17
CA GLY A 121 -3.35 -5.86 9.56
C GLY A 121 -2.05 -6.30 10.22
N SER A 122 -1.57 -7.50 9.91
CA SER A 122 -0.31 -8.03 10.44
C SER A 122 0.90 -7.24 9.94
N THR A 123 0.92 -6.85 8.66
CA THR A 123 2.00 -5.99 8.15
C THR A 123 1.92 -4.57 8.73
N ALA A 124 0.72 -4.00 8.85
CA ALA A 124 0.53 -2.71 9.52
C ALA A 124 1.07 -2.74 10.96
N ALA A 125 0.74 -3.78 11.71
CA ALA A 125 1.22 -4.01 13.06
C ALA A 125 2.76 -4.15 13.13
N SER A 126 3.38 -4.90 12.21
CA SER A 126 4.84 -5.08 12.22
C SER A 126 5.57 -3.76 11.98
N VAL A 127 5.12 -2.94 11.02
CA VAL A 127 5.78 -1.66 10.72
C VAL A 127 5.64 -0.66 11.85
N ALA A 128 4.45 -0.56 12.45
CA ALA A 128 4.25 0.27 13.65
C ALA A 128 5.13 -0.20 14.81
N TYR A 129 5.24 -1.52 15.03
CA TYR A 129 6.11 -2.08 16.05
C TYR A 129 7.59 -1.77 15.79
N ILE A 130 8.06 -1.85 14.54
CA ILE A 130 9.44 -1.48 14.17
C ILE A 130 9.75 -0.03 14.52
N LEU A 131 8.81 0.91 14.32
CA LEU A 131 8.96 2.31 14.75
C LEU A 131 9.06 2.43 16.27
N GLU A 132 8.19 1.72 17.00
CA GLU A 132 8.16 1.76 18.47
C GLU A 132 9.43 1.20 19.11
N LYS A 133 10.11 0.24 18.47
CA LYS A 133 11.42 -0.28 18.95
C LYS A 133 12.49 0.81 19.06
N ASP A 134 12.36 1.88 18.28
CA ASP A 134 13.25 3.05 18.29
C ASP A 134 12.64 4.26 19.03
N GLY A 135 11.48 4.09 19.69
CA GLY A 135 10.78 5.15 20.41
C GLY A 135 10.01 6.12 19.52
N PHE A 136 9.85 5.82 18.23
CA PHE A 136 9.05 6.65 17.31
C PHE A 136 7.58 6.25 17.40
N THR A 137 6.76 7.14 17.94
CA THR A 137 5.30 6.93 17.95
C THR A 137 4.68 7.30 16.61
N VAL A 138 3.58 6.64 16.25
CA VAL A 138 2.88 6.95 14.99
C VAL A 138 2.44 8.42 14.87
N PRO A 139 1.89 9.07 15.90
CA PRO A 139 1.60 10.50 15.82
C PRO A 139 2.82 11.37 15.47
N MET A 140 4.02 11.05 15.96
CA MET A 140 5.24 11.80 15.60
C MET A 140 5.54 11.71 14.10
N VAL A 141 5.41 10.50 13.52
CA VAL A 141 5.71 10.27 12.10
C VAL A 141 4.64 10.91 11.21
N VAL A 142 3.36 10.79 11.56
CA VAL A 142 2.26 11.44 10.82
C VAL A 142 2.40 12.96 10.86
N ASP A 143 2.73 13.53 12.02
CA ASP A 143 2.97 14.98 12.17
C ASP A 143 4.14 15.45 11.30
N LEU A 144 5.27 14.71 11.33
CA LEU A 144 6.44 15.00 10.53
C LEU A 144 6.11 15.02 9.03
N LEU A 145 5.53 13.94 8.51
CA LEU A 145 5.24 13.80 7.08
C LEU A 145 4.17 14.81 6.62
N THR A 146 3.19 15.13 7.46
CA THR A 146 2.17 16.15 7.16
C THR A 146 2.76 17.56 7.10
N LYS A 147 3.59 17.94 8.08
CA LYS A 147 4.25 19.25 8.10
C LYS A 147 5.24 19.37 6.94
N ARG A 148 6.00 18.31 6.66
CA ARG A 148 6.91 18.23 5.51
C ARG A 148 6.15 18.38 4.19
N TYR A 149 5.04 17.67 3.99
CA TYR A 149 4.16 17.81 2.82
C TYR A 149 3.77 19.27 2.62
N THR A 150 3.25 19.91 3.67
CA THR A 150 2.75 21.28 3.58
C THR A 150 3.88 22.25 3.25
N ASN A 151 5.03 22.14 3.92
CA ASN A 151 6.20 22.95 3.62
C ASN A 151 6.70 22.74 2.17
N TYR A 152 6.73 21.48 1.70
CA TYR A 152 7.19 21.15 0.36
C TYR A 152 6.27 21.72 -0.72
N VAL A 153 4.94 21.71 -0.52
CA VAL A 153 3.98 22.38 -1.42
C VAL A 153 4.28 23.87 -1.53
N GLN A 154 4.56 24.55 -0.41
CA GLN A 154 4.86 25.99 -0.44
C GLN A 154 6.19 26.30 -1.14
N GLN A 155 7.18 25.41 -1.02
CA GLN A 155 8.45 25.56 -1.73
C GLN A 155 8.33 25.25 -3.24
N TYR A 156 7.48 24.30 -3.61
CA TYR A 156 7.35 23.79 -4.98
C TYR A 156 5.88 23.74 -5.43
N PRO A 157 5.22 24.89 -5.64
CA PRO A 157 3.78 24.95 -5.90
C PRO A 157 3.37 24.32 -7.25
N GLY A 158 4.30 24.17 -8.20
CA GLY A 158 4.04 23.55 -9.50
C GLY A 158 4.17 22.02 -9.54
N ARG A 159 4.39 21.37 -8.39
CA ARG A 159 4.59 19.91 -8.34
C ARG A 159 3.29 19.15 -8.64
N GLY A 160 3.43 17.96 -9.21
CA GLY A 160 2.31 17.03 -9.37
C GLY A 160 1.84 16.48 -8.02
N ALA A 161 0.53 16.40 -7.82
CA ALA A 161 -0.06 15.84 -6.60
C ALA A 161 0.34 14.38 -6.34
N ALA A 162 0.64 13.62 -7.41
CA ALA A 162 1.07 12.23 -7.33
C ALA A 162 2.46 12.04 -6.69
N ALA A 163 3.30 13.10 -6.60
CA ALA A 163 4.67 12.97 -6.12
C ALA A 163 4.81 12.53 -4.65
N GLU A 164 3.73 12.57 -3.86
CA GLU A 164 3.74 12.16 -2.45
C GLU A 164 2.56 11.23 -2.09
N LEU A 165 1.89 10.62 -3.07
CA LEU A 165 0.70 9.79 -2.83
C LEU A 165 0.98 8.65 -1.84
N HIS A 166 2.16 8.04 -1.95
CA HIS A 166 2.58 6.89 -1.14
C HIS A 166 2.82 7.23 0.33
N ASN A 167 3.18 8.48 0.66
CA ASN A 167 3.33 8.89 2.06
C ASN A 167 1.99 8.80 2.80
N CYS A 168 0.86 9.07 2.12
CA CYS A 168 -0.46 8.88 2.71
C CYS A 168 -0.73 7.41 3.03
N ASP A 169 -0.38 6.49 2.13
CA ASP A 169 -0.57 5.06 2.35
C ASP A 169 0.31 4.53 3.48
N PHE A 170 1.56 4.99 3.58
CA PHE A 170 2.43 4.66 4.70
C PHE A 170 1.88 5.17 6.03
N MET A 171 1.44 6.44 6.08
CA MET A 171 0.83 7.02 7.29
C MET A 171 -0.42 6.25 7.73
N ASP A 172 -1.30 5.90 6.80
CA ASP A 172 -2.52 5.13 7.07
C ASP A 172 -2.20 3.71 7.55
N MET A 173 -1.17 3.09 6.96
CA MET A 173 -0.67 1.78 7.39
C MET A 173 -0.19 1.80 8.84
N ILE A 174 0.70 2.73 9.22
CA ILE A 174 1.22 2.79 10.58
C ILE A 174 0.14 3.21 11.59
N HIS A 175 -0.80 4.08 11.21
CA HIS A 175 -1.97 4.43 12.03
C HIS A 175 -2.82 3.20 12.35
N ARG A 176 -3.15 2.40 11.33
CA ARG A 176 -3.81 1.11 11.53
C ARG A 176 -2.98 0.18 12.41
N GLY A 177 -1.66 0.13 12.20
CA GLY A 177 -0.71 -0.69 12.96
C GLY A 177 -0.73 -0.38 14.45
N ALA A 178 -0.58 0.90 14.82
CA ALA A 178 -0.63 1.35 16.21
C ALA A 178 -1.95 0.95 16.89
N LYS A 179 -3.09 1.10 16.20
CA LYS A 179 -4.38 0.66 16.73
C LYS A 179 -4.45 -0.84 16.97
N ILE A 180 -3.71 -1.65 16.22
CA ILE A 180 -3.67 -3.10 16.40
C ILE A 180 -2.77 -3.49 17.57
N ILE A 181 -1.55 -2.93 17.65
CA ILE A 181 -0.53 -3.35 18.64
C ILE A 181 -0.77 -2.76 20.03
N ASN A 182 -1.46 -1.63 20.12
CA ASN A 182 -1.85 -1.05 21.41
C ASN A 182 -2.64 -2.04 22.27
N ILE A 183 -2.43 -1.96 23.59
CA ILE A 183 -3.13 -2.77 24.59
C ILE A 183 -4.65 -2.73 24.40
N ALA A 184 -5.37 -3.77 24.82
CA ALA A 184 -6.81 -3.90 24.58
C ALA A 184 -7.67 -2.72 25.11
N ALA A 185 -7.19 -2.00 26.14
CA ALA A 185 -7.86 -0.81 26.65
C ALA A 185 -7.78 0.41 25.70
N LEU A 186 -6.80 0.43 24.80
CA LEU A 186 -6.52 1.53 23.87
C LEU A 186 -6.61 1.12 22.38
N GLY A 187 -6.59 -0.18 22.10
CA GLY A 187 -6.50 -0.73 20.75
C GLY A 187 -6.89 -2.22 20.66
N GLY A 188 -6.29 -2.93 19.70
CA GLY A 188 -6.64 -4.30 19.33
C GLY A 188 -5.99 -5.39 20.20
N GLY A 189 -5.14 -5.03 21.16
CA GLY A 189 -4.45 -5.98 22.03
C GLY A 189 -3.54 -6.95 21.28
N GLY A 190 -2.93 -6.50 20.18
CA GLY A 190 -2.07 -7.33 19.32
C GLY A 190 -2.85 -8.31 18.44
N LYS A 191 -4.15 -8.07 18.20
CA LYS A 191 -5.01 -8.97 17.44
C LYS A 191 -5.65 -8.31 16.23
N VAL A 192 -5.76 -9.09 15.15
CA VAL A 192 -6.51 -8.73 13.94
C VAL A 192 -7.56 -9.79 13.71
N ARG A 193 -8.85 -9.40 13.72
CA ARG A 193 -9.98 -10.36 13.61
C ARG A 193 -9.87 -11.53 14.60
N GLY A 194 -9.33 -11.27 15.80
CA GLY A 194 -9.12 -12.28 16.84
C GLY A 194 -7.88 -13.16 16.66
N VAL A 195 -7.15 -13.05 15.54
CA VAL A 195 -5.86 -13.72 15.32
C VAL A 195 -4.75 -12.90 15.98
N GLU A 196 -3.86 -13.55 16.73
CA GLU A 196 -2.73 -12.89 17.38
C GLU A 196 -1.62 -12.64 16.36
N VAL A 197 -1.21 -11.38 16.24
CA VAL A 197 -0.12 -10.99 15.35
C VAL A 197 1.18 -11.58 15.86
N ASP A 198 1.91 -12.24 14.96
CA ASP A 198 3.21 -12.80 15.26
C ASP A 198 4.34 -11.82 14.94
N LEU A 199 4.82 -11.09 15.95
CA LEU A 199 5.93 -10.15 15.77
C LEU A 199 7.31 -10.81 15.85
N SER A 200 7.40 -12.12 16.10
CA SER A 200 8.68 -12.82 16.24
C SER A 200 9.60 -12.73 15.01
N PRO A 201 9.10 -12.64 13.76
CA PRO A 201 9.97 -12.39 12.60
C PRO A 201 10.69 -11.04 12.65
N VAL A 202 10.14 -10.03 13.32
CA VAL A 202 10.85 -8.75 13.57
C VAL A 202 11.91 -8.92 14.64
N ASP A 203 11.56 -9.56 15.76
CA ASP A 203 12.46 -9.70 16.91
C ASP A 203 13.64 -10.65 16.64
N ASN A 204 13.42 -11.68 15.82
CA ASN A 204 14.43 -12.69 15.48
C ASN A 204 15.22 -12.34 14.19
N ASN A 205 14.88 -11.27 13.48
CA ASN A 205 15.65 -10.85 12.32
C ASN A 205 17.00 -10.27 12.76
N GLU A 206 18.11 -10.87 12.32
CA GLU A 206 19.45 -10.51 12.78
C GLU A 206 19.81 -9.04 12.50
N VAL A 207 19.44 -8.52 11.34
CA VAL A 207 19.69 -7.12 10.95
C VAL A 207 18.89 -6.18 11.84
N LEU A 208 17.59 -6.45 11.99
CA LEU A 208 16.70 -5.60 12.78
C LEU A 208 17.02 -5.68 14.28
N ALA A 209 17.50 -6.79 14.80
CA ALA A 209 17.91 -6.92 16.19
C ALA A 209 19.23 -6.19 16.49
N ASN A 210 20.03 -5.84 15.47
CA ASN A 210 21.37 -5.28 15.63
C ASN A 210 21.60 -3.96 14.87
N PRO A 211 20.81 -2.89 15.13
CA PRO A 211 20.94 -1.62 14.41
C PRO A 211 22.32 -0.96 14.58
N GLN A 212 23.03 -1.25 15.67
CA GLN A 212 24.38 -0.76 15.95
C GLN A 212 25.44 -1.18 14.93
N ARG A 213 25.17 -2.18 14.08
CA ARG A 213 26.07 -2.59 12.99
C ARG A 213 26.01 -1.64 11.78
N TYR A 214 24.99 -0.79 11.70
CA TYR A 214 24.66 0.01 10.51
C TYR A 214 24.84 1.51 10.71
N THR A 215 25.41 1.92 11.84
CA THR A 215 25.74 3.32 12.14
C THR A 215 26.73 3.38 13.31
N TYR A 216 26.97 4.57 13.87
CA TYR A 216 27.74 4.73 15.08
C TYR A 216 27.11 3.95 16.25
N PRO A 217 27.77 2.92 16.81
CA PRO A 217 27.11 1.91 17.64
C PRO A 217 26.37 2.44 18.88
N ALA A 218 26.90 3.48 19.52
CA ALA A 218 26.29 4.05 20.72
C ALA A 218 25.07 4.95 20.44
N CYS A 219 24.77 5.23 19.16
CA CYS A 219 23.73 6.17 18.75
C CYS A 219 22.84 5.58 17.64
N ALA A 220 22.66 4.26 17.62
CA ALA A 220 21.89 3.56 16.59
C ALA A 220 20.36 3.67 16.75
N ILE A 221 19.89 4.86 17.14
CA ILE A 221 18.51 5.15 17.52
C ILE A 221 17.60 5.30 16.29
N THR A 222 18.12 5.79 15.17
CA THR A 222 17.30 6.17 14.01
C THR A 222 17.48 5.26 12.80
N VAL A 223 18.10 4.09 12.97
CA VAL A 223 18.50 3.20 11.86
C VAL A 223 17.29 2.55 11.19
N ARG A 224 16.35 2.01 11.99
CA ARG A 224 15.14 1.41 11.43
C ARG A 224 14.22 2.50 10.89
N PHE A 225 14.10 3.62 11.62
CA PHE A 225 13.35 4.80 11.19
C PHE A 225 13.83 5.35 9.84
N SER A 226 15.13 5.56 9.63
CA SER A 226 15.64 6.11 8.35
C SER A 226 15.36 5.19 7.16
N SER A 227 15.41 3.88 7.38
CA SER A 227 15.03 2.88 6.37
C SER A 227 13.53 2.90 6.09
N LEU A 228 12.70 3.03 7.13
CA LEU A 228 11.26 3.22 6.99
C LEU A 228 10.90 4.52 6.26
N MET A 229 11.67 5.60 6.41
CA MET A 229 11.42 6.84 5.66
C MET A 229 11.67 6.69 4.16
N ARG A 230 12.63 5.85 3.75
CA ARG A 230 12.77 5.46 2.33
C ARG A 230 11.56 4.66 1.85
N LEU A 231 11.12 3.71 2.67
CA LEU A 231 9.93 2.89 2.38
C LEU A 231 8.61 3.68 2.47
N ALA A 232 8.57 4.83 3.14
CA ALA A 232 7.39 5.69 3.20
C ALA A 232 7.06 6.32 1.83
N ASP A 233 8.09 6.57 1.01
CA ASP A 233 7.92 7.01 -0.37
C ASP A 233 7.49 5.87 -1.31
N PHE A 234 7.61 4.61 -0.85
CA PHE A 234 7.23 3.41 -1.61
C PHE A 234 6.81 2.22 -0.70
N PRO A 235 5.65 2.29 -0.02
CA PRO A 235 5.27 1.31 0.98
C PRO A 235 4.58 0.08 0.38
N CYS A 236 4.46 -0.03 -0.94
CA CYS A 236 3.66 -1.05 -1.62
C CYS A 236 3.98 -2.49 -1.20
N LEU A 237 5.23 -2.79 -0.89
CA LEU A 237 5.62 -4.13 -0.40
C LEU A 237 5.41 -4.30 1.11
N LEU A 238 5.32 -3.20 1.88
CA LEU A 238 4.94 -3.22 3.30
C LEU A 238 3.42 -3.35 3.47
N THR A 239 2.63 -2.59 2.71
CA THR A 239 1.17 -2.77 2.63
C THR A 239 0.79 -4.10 1.98
N SER A 240 1.77 -4.78 1.37
CA SER A 240 1.64 -6.02 0.62
C SER A 240 0.58 -5.89 -0.48
N GLU A 241 0.76 -4.89 -1.34
CA GLU A 241 -0.08 -4.64 -2.50
C GLU A 241 -0.29 -5.91 -3.36
N PRO A 242 0.72 -6.76 -3.64
CA PRO A 242 0.49 -8.01 -4.39
C PRO A 242 -0.50 -8.98 -3.69
N VAL A 243 -0.42 -9.10 -2.37
CA VAL A 243 -1.33 -9.95 -1.59
C VAL A 243 -2.72 -9.31 -1.53
N THR A 244 -2.78 -8.00 -1.27
CA THR A 244 -4.03 -7.23 -1.25
C THR A 244 -4.77 -7.35 -2.58
N ALA A 245 -4.06 -7.20 -3.69
CA ALA A 245 -4.60 -7.34 -5.03
C ALA A 245 -5.17 -8.73 -5.31
N THR A 246 -4.40 -9.76 -4.95
CA THR A 246 -4.81 -11.17 -5.12
C THR A 246 -6.05 -11.47 -4.27
N LEU A 247 -6.05 -11.06 -3.01
CA LEU A 247 -7.17 -11.31 -2.10
C LEU A 247 -8.41 -10.49 -2.48
N MET A 248 -8.26 -9.24 -2.90
CA MET A 248 -9.38 -8.44 -3.41
C MET A 248 -9.97 -9.03 -4.69
N THR A 249 -9.13 -9.56 -5.57
CA THR A 249 -9.61 -10.29 -6.76
C THR A 249 -10.44 -11.51 -6.37
N ASN A 250 -9.98 -12.29 -5.39
CA ASN A 250 -10.73 -13.43 -4.87
C ASN A 250 -12.04 -13.02 -4.19
N VAL A 251 -12.02 -11.94 -3.40
CA VAL A 251 -13.21 -11.36 -2.78
C VAL A 251 -14.24 -10.96 -3.83
N ILE A 252 -13.82 -10.24 -4.87
CA ILE A 252 -14.68 -9.81 -5.98
C ILE A 252 -15.23 -11.02 -6.74
N ALA A 253 -14.42 -12.06 -6.96
CA ALA A 253 -14.86 -13.27 -7.64
C ALA A 253 -15.98 -14.01 -6.88
N LEU A 254 -16.06 -13.87 -5.55
CA LEU A 254 -17.14 -14.43 -4.73
C LEU A 254 -18.43 -13.60 -4.77
N GLN A 255 -18.38 -12.34 -5.21
CA GLN A 255 -19.52 -11.42 -5.31
C GLN A 255 -19.41 -10.56 -6.59
N PRO A 256 -19.47 -11.19 -7.78
CA PRO A 256 -19.10 -10.54 -9.04
C PRO A 256 -20.03 -9.40 -9.46
N ASP A 257 -21.28 -9.40 -8.98
CA ASP A 257 -22.33 -8.42 -9.25
C ASP A 257 -22.23 -7.16 -8.38
N SER A 258 -21.49 -7.21 -7.28
CA SER A 258 -21.28 -6.10 -6.36
C SER A 258 -19.94 -5.39 -6.63
N PRO A 259 -19.91 -4.08 -6.92
CA PRO A 259 -18.66 -3.38 -7.17
C PRO A 259 -17.76 -3.31 -5.92
N GLY A 260 -16.51 -3.74 -6.07
CA GLY A 260 -15.46 -3.59 -5.06
C GLY A 260 -14.85 -2.18 -4.99
N ALA A 261 -15.11 -1.33 -5.98
CA ALA A 261 -14.67 0.07 -6.01
C ALA A 261 -15.75 1.03 -6.58
N PRO A 262 -15.79 2.30 -6.12
CA PRO A 262 -15.02 2.82 -4.98
C PRO A 262 -15.41 2.12 -3.68
N ALA A 263 -14.44 1.93 -2.79
CA ALA A 263 -14.70 1.30 -1.50
C ALA A 263 -15.62 2.22 -0.68
N ARG A 264 -16.83 1.74 -0.37
CA ARG A 264 -17.83 2.49 0.42
C ARG A 264 -17.57 2.32 1.91
N VAL A 265 -16.39 2.75 2.34
CA VAL A 265 -15.95 2.64 3.73
C VAL A 265 -15.07 3.84 4.11
N CYS A 266 -15.25 4.33 5.32
CA CYS A 266 -14.31 5.28 5.92
C CYS A 266 -12.93 4.60 6.09
N LYS A 267 -11.89 5.16 5.47
CA LYS A 267 -10.50 4.66 5.60
C LYS A 267 -9.93 4.88 7.00
N ASP A 268 -10.53 5.75 7.82
CA ASP A 268 -9.96 6.23 9.08
C ASP A 268 -8.55 6.79 8.87
N CYS A 269 -8.41 7.76 7.95
CA CYS A 269 -7.13 8.29 7.50
C CYS A 269 -6.29 8.83 8.67
N ALA A 270 -4.99 8.58 8.66
CA ALA A 270 -4.06 8.93 9.73
C ALA A 270 -4.07 10.44 10.07
N ILE A 271 -4.27 11.30 9.08
CA ILE A 271 -4.35 12.76 9.29
C ILE A 271 -5.49 13.16 10.24
N CYS A 272 -6.52 12.32 10.38
CA CYS A 272 -7.62 12.54 11.29
C CYS A 272 -7.22 12.46 12.78
N LEU A 273 -5.99 12.02 13.09
CA LEU A 273 -5.37 12.21 14.41
C LEU A 273 -5.30 13.70 14.79
N PHE A 274 -5.06 14.58 13.82
CA PHE A 274 -4.91 16.03 14.04
C PHE A 274 -6.11 16.84 13.53
N VAL A 275 -6.72 16.41 12.43
CA VAL A 275 -7.84 17.13 11.79
C VAL A 275 -9.09 16.27 11.83
N LYS A 276 -9.90 16.44 12.89
CA LYS A 276 -11.15 15.69 13.11
C LYS A 276 -12.34 16.17 12.25
N ARG A 277 -12.09 16.67 11.04
CA ARG A 277 -13.12 17.14 10.11
C ARG A 277 -13.40 16.06 9.08
N HIS A 278 -14.45 15.29 9.30
CA HIS A 278 -14.83 14.13 8.47
C HIS A 278 -16.22 14.28 7.83
N ASP A 279 -16.94 15.36 8.13
CA ASP A 279 -18.30 15.66 7.67
C ASP A 279 -18.40 15.88 6.16
N LYS A 280 -17.31 16.33 5.52
CA LYS A 280 -17.20 16.51 4.06
C LYS A 280 -16.59 15.31 3.32
N CYS A 281 -16.29 14.23 4.04
CA CYS A 281 -15.77 13.01 3.42
C CYS A 281 -16.92 12.28 2.73
N GLU A 282 -16.99 12.35 1.40
CA GLU A 282 -18.08 11.78 0.60
C GLU A 282 -17.93 10.27 0.36
N TRP A 283 -17.26 9.52 1.25
CA TRP A 283 -17.03 8.07 1.09
C TRP A 283 -18.35 7.26 0.99
N GLU A 284 -19.43 7.74 1.62
CA GLU A 284 -20.77 7.15 1.49
C GLU A 284 -21.48 7.50 0.17
N LYS A 285 -21.14 8.66 -0.42
CA LYS A 285 -21.84 9.23 -1.60
C LYS A 285 -21.02 9.19 -2.89
N ALA A 286 -19.78 8.73 -2.86
CA ALA A 286 -18.90 8.65 -4.02
C ALA A 286 -19.49 7.71 -5.08
N ILE A 287 -20.04 8.30 -6.14
CA ILE A 287 -20.51 7.69 -7.39
C ILE A 287 -20.09 8.61 -8.53
#